data_AF-A0A8H3B549-F1
#
_entry.id   AF-A0A8H3B549-F1
#
_cell.length_a   1.000
_cell.length_b   1.000
_cell.length_c   1.000
_cell.angle_alpha   90.00
_cell.angle_beta   90.00
_cell.angle_gamma   90.00
#
_symmetry.space_group_name_H-M   'P 1'
#
loop_
_entity.id
_entity.type
_entity.pdbx_description
1 polymer ?
#
loop_
_entity_poly.entity_id
_entity_poly.type
_entity_poly.pdbx_seq_one_letter_code
_entity_poly.pdbx_strand_id
1 'polypeptide(L)'
;MAQATQPNPPRDDSDGVAILQAIRQSLTGIENRLTERLTERLTESLTECLDDFDQRSDERLGNFAQRLDDFDQRLDNFTQRSDERLGDFAQRLDGFNQRLDHFTQRSDKRSDNFAQRLDDFDQRLDNFTQRSDERLGDFAQRLDGFNQRLDHFTQRSDKRSDNFAQRLDDFDQRLDNFTQRSDERLGDFAQRLDGFNQRLDHFTQRLDERLNSFIQHLDERSVKTEANLNQRLGERIGRAETKFAIDRSEAVTKKRLDHGLRQAIVWMESIGRKADSKILNSTAKSDSGPLFPILLPKGDMPGAEFPHTYEDFLRLSSDELVGLLMSYDIVDAEDIPGELEVKRRLVAGHFGIRYYP
;
A
#
# COMPACT_ATOMS: atom_id res chain seq x y z
N MET A 1 220.96 13.56 -136.42
CA MET A 1 221.11 13.35 -137.88
C MET A 1 219.71 13.34 -138.52
N ALA A 2 219.60 13.90 -139.73
CA ALA A 2 218.49 13.86 -140.72
C ALA A 2 217.12 14.50 -140.31
N GLN A 3 216.74 15.68 -140.83
CA GLN A 3 216.24 16.06 -142.18
C GLN A 3 214.86 15.48 -142.50
N ALA A 4 213.92 16.13 -143.20
CA ALA A 4 213.67 17.50 -143.65
C ALA A 4 212.28 17.45 -144.36
N THR A 5 211.80 18.60 -144.83
CA THR A 5 210.80 18.80 -145.91
C THR A 5 209.29 18.83 -145.55
N GLN A 6 208.77 20.06 -145.55
CA GLN A 6 207.40 20.48 -145.97
C GLN A 6 207.30 20.48 -147.53
N PRO A 7 206.16 20.82 -148.21
CA PRO A 7 204.71 20.88 -147.84
C PRO A 7 203.69 20.35 -148.92
N ASN A 8 202.39 20.20 -148.58
CA ASN A 8 201.19 20.74 -149.30
C ASN A 8 199.82 20.45 -148.60
N PRO A 9 198.70 21.17 -148.92
CA PRO A 9 197.51 21.42 -148.04
C PRO A 9 196.19 20.74 -148.51
N PRO A 10 194.95 21.09 -148.05
CA PRO A 10 194.25 21.04 -146.73
C PRO A 10 192.96 20.13 -146.74
N ARG A 11 192.24 19.87 -145.62
CA ARG A 11 190.79 19.47 -145.59
C ARG A 11 190.13 19.46 -144.18
N ASP A 12 188.83 19.74 -144.19
CA ASP A 12 187.91 20.21 -143.12
C ASP A 12 187.03 19.05 -142.57
N ASP A 13 186.88 18.91 -141.25
CA ASP A 13 186.31 17.74 -140.54
C ASP A 13 185.20 18.12 -139.52
N SER A 14 184.45 19.21 -139.76
CA SER A 14 183.41 19.70 -138.83
C SER A 14 181.99 19.10 -139.02
N ASP A 15 181.72 18.37 -140.12
CA ASP A 15 180.36 17.96 -140.51
C ASP A 15 179.84 16.66 -139.85
N GLY A 16 180.71 15.70 -139.53
CA GLY A 16 180.29 14.38 -139.00
C GLY A 16 179.76 14.42 -137.56
N VAL A 17 180.27 15.34 -136.74
CA VAL A 17 179.85 15.53 -135.34
C VAL A 17 178.45 16.16 -135.27
N ALA A 18 178.10 17.02 -136.24
CA ALA A 18 176.80 17.69 -136.28
C ALA A 18 175.63 16.71 -136.51
N ILE A 19 175.81 15.68 -137.34
CA ILE A 19 174.75 14.72 -137.69
C ILE A 19 174.38 13.82 -136.50
N LEU A 20 175.37 13.28 -135.79
CA LEU A 20 175.13 12.47 -134.59
C LEU A 20 174.46 13.29 -133.47
N GLN A 21 174.79 14.58 -133.38
CA GLN A 21 174.13 15.48 -132.45
C GLN A 21 172.65 15.71 -132.81
N ALA A 22 172.32 15.79 -134.08
CA ALA A 22 170.93 15.92 -134.55
C ALA A 22 170.08 14.67 -134.29
N ILE A 23 170.64 13.47 -134.51
CA ILE A 23 169.94 12.19 -134.22
C ILE A 23 169.70 12.04 -132.71
N ARG A 24 170.68 12.41 -131.88
CA ARG A 24 170.52 12.40 -130.43
C ARG A 24 169.41 13.33 -129.98
N GLN A 25 169.34 14.54 -130.56
CA GLN A 25 168.27 15.49 -130.28
C GLN A 25 166.90 14.97 -130.71
N SER A 26 166.80 14.26 -131.85
CA SER A 26 165.52 13.72 -132.32
C SER A 26 165.02 12.55 -131.45
N LEU A 27 165.92 11.65 -131.02
CA LEU A 27 165.60 10.58 -130.08
C LEU A 27 165.12 11.11 -128.74
N THR A 28 165.83 12.10 -128.17
CA THR A 28 165.35 12.78 -126.95
C THR A 28 164.02 13.50 -127.17
N GLY A 29 163.77 14.03 -128.37
CA GLY A 29 162.49 14.65 -128.71
C GLY A 29 161.34 13.64 -128.79
N ILE A 30 161.61 12.43 -129.31
CA ILE A 30 160.63 11.35 -129.38
C ILE A 30 160.36 10.78 -127.99
N GLU A 31 161.41 10.52 -127.19
CA GLU A 31 161.27 10.09 -125.81
C GLU A 31 160.45 11.08 -125.00
N ASN A 32 160.80 12.37 -125.06
CA ASN A 32 160.05 13.42 -124.37
C ASN A 32 158.57 13.46 -124.79
N ARG A 33 158.28 13.35 -126.09
CA ARG A 33 156.89 13.34 -126.60
C ARG A 33 156.12 12.09 -126.19
N LEU A 34 156.78 10.94 -126.12
CA LEU A 34 156.16 9.69 -125.66
C LEU A 34 155.91 9.72 -124.16
N THR A 35 156.89 10.18 -123.37
CA THR A 35 156.70 10.35 -121.92
C THR A 35 155.60 11.35 -121.64
N GLU A 36 155.59 12.50 -122.33
CA GLU A 36 154.58 13.55 -122.15
C GLU A 36 153.17 13.03 -122.49
N ARG A 37 153.00 12.35 -123.63
CA ARG A 37 151.70 11.74 -124.00
C ARG A 37 151.24 10.63 -123.06
N LEU A 38 152.16 9.79 -122.58
CA LEU A 38 151.82 8.72 -121.63
C LEU A 38 151.48 9.31 -120.27
N THR A 39 152.23 10.30 -119.79
CA THR A 39 151.92 11.00 -118.55
C THR A 39 150.58 11.69 -118.66
N GLU A 40 150.31 12.41 -119.75
CA GLU A 40 149.08 13.14 -119.97
C GLU A 40 147.87 12.19 -120.00
N ARG A 41 147.94 11.09 -120.76
CA ARG A 41 146.85 10.08 -120.78
C ARG A 41 146.63 9.37 -119.45
N LEU A 42 147.69 9.06 -118.71
CA LEU A 42 147.56 8.43 -117.39
C LEU A 42 147.01 9.41 -116.37
N THR A 43 147.47 10.66 -116.39
CA THR A 43 146.94 11.71 -115.51
C THR A 43 145.48 12.00 -115.82
N GLU A 44 145.09 12.04 -117.09
CA GLU A 44 143.71 12.29 -117.50
C GLU A 44 142.80 11.12 -117.09
N SER A 45 143.19 9.88 -117.36
CA SER A 45 142.41 8.69 -116.98
C SER A 45 142.29 8.50 -115.46
N LEU A 46 143.33 8.83 -114.69
CA LEU A 46 143.26 8.76 -113.22
C LEU A 46 142.41 9.89 -112.66
N THR A 47 142.53 11.10 -113.20
CA THR A 47 141.67 12.24 -112.81
C THR A 47 140.20 11.90 -113.09
N GLU A 48 139.88 11.38 -114.28
CA GLU A 48 138.50 11.01 -114.63
C GLU A 48 137.95 9.86 -113.76
N CYS A 49 138.78 8.88 -113.40
CA CYS A 49 138.41 7.79 -112.50
C CYS A 49 138.17 8.28 -111.06
N LEU A 50 139.02 9.19 -110.58
CA LEU A 50 138.85 9.82 -109.27
C LEU A 50 137.59 10.69 -109.24
N ASP A 51 137.32 11.45 -110.30
CA ASP A 51 136.11 12.26 -110.41
C ASP A 51 134.84 11.38 -110.43
N ASP A 52 134.80 10.26 -111.17
CA ASP A 52 133.66 9.31 -111.15
C ASP A 52 133.51 8.62 -109.79
N PHE A 53 134.63 8.29 -109.13
CA PHE A 53 134.61 7.72 -107.79
C PHE A 53 134.08 8.70 -106.74
N ASP A 54 134.55 9.95 -106.77
CA ASP A 54 134.12 11.01 -105.87
C ASP A 54 132.65 11.34 -106.11
N GLN A 55 132.22 11.47 -107.37
CA GLN A 55 130.80 11.69 -107.70
C GLN A 55 129.90 10.56 -107.16
N ARG A 56 130.27 9.29 -107.35
CA ARG A 56 129.49 8.16 -106.83
C ARG A 56 129.52 8.07 -105.31
N SER A 57 130.64 8.45 -104.69
CA SER A 57 130.79 8.48 -103.24
C SER A 57 129.92 9.58 -102.65
N ASP A 58 129.92 10.77 -103.24
CA ASP A 58 129.07 11.91 -102.86
C ASP A 58 127.58 11.58 -103.05
N GLU A 59 127.20 10.94 -104.15
CA GLU A 59 125.82 10.47 -104.36
C GLU A 59 125.39 9.45 -103.29
N ARG A 60 126.26 8.51 -102.92
CA ARG A 60 125.98 7.52 -101.88
C ARG A 60 125.90 8.14 -100.49
N LEU A 61 126.83 9.05 -100.17
CA LEU A 61 126.83 9.77 -98.90
C LEU A 61 125.62 10.70 -98.80
N GLY A 62 125.24 11.38 -99.88
CA GLY A 62 124.02 12.19 -99.97
C GLY A 62 122.75 11.35 -99.77
N ASN A 63 122.65 10.19 -100.42
CA ASN A 63 121.54 9.26 -100.21
C ASN A 63 121.50 8.70 -98.79
N PHE A 64 122.66 8.42 -98.17
CA PHE A 64 122.73 7.95 -96.80
C PHE A 64 122.32 9.03 -95.81
N ALA A 65 122.78 10.27 -96.01
CA ALA A 65 122.36 11.43 -95.23
C ALA A 65 120.85 11.64 -95.31
N GLN A 66 120.26 11.58 -96.51
CA GLN A 66 118.81 11.68 -96.68
C GLN A 66 118.03 10.58 -95.95
N ARG A 67 118.55 9.35 -95.91
CA ARG A 67 117.91 8.24 -95.18
C ARG A 67 118.03 8.40 -93.67
N LEU A 68 119.14 8.96 -93.19
CA LEU A 68 119.28 9.32 -91.78
C LEU A 68 118.29 10.44 -91.42
N ASP A 69 118.16 11.47 -92.24
CA ASP A 69 117.19 12.54 -92.03
C ASP A 69 115.73 12.01 -92.02
N ASP A 70 115.36 11.10 -92.94
CA ASP A 70 114.03 10.46 -92.92
C ASP A 70 113.83 9.59 -91.67
N PHE A 71 114.89 8.92 -91.20
CA PHE A 71 114.83 8.10 -90.00
C PHE A 71 114.66 8.95 -88.73
N ASP A 72 115.43 10.03 -88.61
CA ASP A 72 115.31 10.97 -87.50
C ASP A 72 113.93 11.63 -87.49
N GLN A 73 113.42 12.05 -88.66
CA GLN A 73 112.04 12.57 -88.77
C GLN A 73 110.98 11.53 -88.34
N ARG A 74 111.17 10.24 -88.66
CA ARG A 74 110.25 9.19 -88.20
C ARG A 74 110.35 8.94 -86.70
N LEU A 75 111.56 8.99 -86.14
CA LEU A 75 111.77 8.87 -84.70
C LEU A 75 111.15 10.03 -83.94
N ASP A 76 111.32 11.26 -84.41
CA ASP A 76 110.69 12.45 -83.83
C ASP A 76 109.17 12.33 -83.88
N ASN A 77 108.61 11.94 -85.03
CA ASN A 77 107.17 11.71 -85.17
C ASN A 77 106.66 10.57 -84.25
N PHE A 78 107.43 9.49 -84.10
CA PHE A 78 107.06 8.39 -83.21
C PHE A 78 107.09 8.82 -81.75
N THR A 79 108.11 9.57 -81.36
CA THR A 79 108.28 10.10 -80.00
C THR A 79 107.16 11.07 -79.68
N GLN A 80 106.89 12.04 -80.56
CA GLN A 80 105.79 12.99 -80.40
C GLN A 80 104.43 12.29 -80.26
N ARG A 81 104.12 11.32 -81.14
CA ARG A 81 102.86 10.56 -81.05
C ARG A 81 102.76 9.72 -79.78
N SER A 82 103.89 9.21 -79.28
CA SER A 82 103.92 8.45 -78.03
C SER A 82 103.69 9.36 -76.84
N ASP A 83 104.31 10.54 -76.80
CA ASP A 83 104.12 11.55 -75.77
C ASP A 83 102.68 12.08 -75.77
N GLU A 84 102.09 12.36 -76.93
CA GLU A 84 100.68 12.75 -77.06
C GLU A 84 99.75 11.65 -76.50
N ARG A 85 100.00 10.39 -76.85
CA ARG A 85 99.21 9.26 -76.33
C ARG A 85 99.36 9.05 -74.83
N LEU A 86 100.56 9.22 -74.29
CA LEU A 86 100.82 9.13 -72.85
C LEU A 86 100.16 10.30 -72.12
N GLY A 87 100.19 11.50 -72.69
CA GLY A 87 99.48 12.68 -72.19
C GLY A 87 97.96 12.48 -72.16
N ASP A 88 97.37 11.99 -73.25
CA ASP A 88 95.94 11.64 -73.33
C ASP A 88 95.56 10.57 -72.30
N PHE A 89 96.42 9.56 -72.13
CA PHE A 89 96.19 8.50 -71.15
C PHE A 89 96.25 9.03 -69.71
N ALA A 90 97.22 9.88 -69.40
CA ALA A 90 97.33 10.54 -68.10
C ALA A 90 96.08 11.40 -67.82
N GLN A 91 95.63 12.20 -68.78
CA GLN A 91 94.40 13.00 -68.63
C GLN A 91 93.16 12.14 -68.41
N ARG A 92 93.06 10.99 -69.10
CA ARG A 92 91.95 10.03 -68.89
C ARG A 92 92.00 9.40 -67.50
N LEU A 93 93.20 9.05 -67.01
CA LEU A 93 93.38 8.53 -65.66
C LEU A 93 93.02 9.57 -64.60
N ASP A 94 93.44 10.83 -64.76
CA ASP A 94 93.07 11.92 -63.86
C ASP A 94 91.56 12.13 -63.85
N GLY A 95 90.91 12.14 -65.03
CA GLY A 95 89.46 12.22 -65.13
C GLY A 95 88.73 11.03 -64.51
N PHE A 96 89.31 9.84 -64.56
CA PHE A 96 88.78 8.65 -63.91
C PHE A 96 88.91 8.73 -62.39
N ASN A 97 90.06 9.14 -61.87
CA ASN A 97 90.30 9.34 -60.44
C ASN A 97 89.35 10.39 -59.86
N GLN A 98 89.16 11.53 -60.55
CA GLN A 98 88.20 12.55 -60.12
C GLN A 98 86.76 12.02 -60.07
N ARG A 99 86.36 11.17 -61.02
CA ARG A 99 85.04 10.53 -61.01
C ARG A 99 84.89 9.54 -59.86
N LEU A 100 85.93 8.77 -59.55
CA LEU A 100 85.96 7.85 -58.41
C LEU A 100 85.89 8.61 -57.08
N ASP A 101 86.64 9.70 -56.92
CA ASP A 101 86.58 10.54 -55.72
C ASP A 101 85.18 11.11 -55.53
N HIS A 102 84.58 11.65 -56.60
CA HIS A 102 83.22 12.18 -56.54
C HIS A 102 82.18 11.08 -56.24
N PHE A 103 82.36 9.88 -56.80
CA PHE A 103 81.49 8.73 -56.51
C PHE A 103 81.60 8.32 -55.04
N THR A 104 82.81 8.22 -54.51
CA THR A 104 83.09 7.87 -53.12
C THR A 104 82.48 8.89 -52.17
N GLN A 105 82.74 10.19 -52.37
CA GLN A 105 82.15 11.26 -51.57
C GLN A 105 80.61 11.25 -51.61
N ARG A 106 80.01 10.96 -52.78
CA ARG A 106 78.55 10.86 -52.91
C ARG A 106 78.01 9.63 -52.18
N SER A 107 78.74 8.52 -52.20
CA SER A 107 78.38 7.30 -51.49
C SER A 107 78.44 7.51 -49.98
N ASP A 108 79.52 8.12 -49.48
CA ASP A 108 79.71 8.42 -48.06
C ASP A 108 78.61 9.34 -47.54
N LYS A 109 78.35 10.47 -48.22
CA LYS A 109 77.23 11.37 -47.88
C LYS A 109 75.88 10.67 -47.87
N ARG A 110 75.67 9.70 -48.76
CA ARG A 110 74.42 8.93 -48.80
C ARG A 110 74.33 7.96 -47.63
N SER A 111 75.44 7.34 -47.26
CA SER A 111 75.54 6.46 -46.10
C SER A 111 75.31 7.22 -44.80
N ASP A 112 75.94 8.38 -44.63
CA ASP A 112 75.78 9.25 -43.47
C ASP A 112 74.33 9.74 -43.32
N ASN A 113 73.72 10.19 -44.43
CA ASN A 113 72.31 10.57 -44.42
C ASN A 113 71.39 9.38 -44.09
N PHE A 114 71.74 8.17 -44.50
CA PHE A 114 70.95 6.98 -44.19
C PHE A 114 71.07 6.62 -42.71
N ALA A 115 72.27 6.67 -42.15
CA ALA A 115 72.52 6.48 -40.72
C ALA A 115 71.75 7.50 -39.87
N GLN A 116 71.82 8.79 -40.21
CA GLN A 116 71.06 9.83 -39.52
C GLN A 116 69.54 9.62 -39.57
N ARG A 117 69.02 9.11 -40.70
CA ARG A 117 67.59 8.80 -40.82
C ARG A 117 67.17 7.58 -40.00
N LEU A 118 68.06 6.61 -39.83
CA LEU A 118 67.82 5.47 -38.94
C LEU A 118 67.84 5.93 -37.48
N ASP A 119 68.81 6.75 -37.08
CA ASP A 119 68.85 7.31 -35.72
C ASP A 119 67.60 8.15 -35.39
N ASP A 120 67.13 9.01 -36.30
CA ASP A 120 65.88 9.77 -36.12
C ASP A 120 64.66 8.85 -36.04
N PHE A 121 64.67 7.74 -36.79
CA PHE A 121 63.58 6.76 -36.75
C PHE A 121 63.54 6.00 -35.43
N ASP A 122 64.69 5.55 -34.93
CA ASP A 122 64.81 4.87 -33.63
C ASP A 122 64.39 5.81 -32.49
N GLN A 123 64.83 7.07 -32.50
CA GLN A 123 64.40 8.06 -31.53
C GLN A 123 62.88 8.30 -31.56
N ARG A 124 62.26 8.30 -32.73
CA ARG A 124 60.79 8.43 -32.85
C ARG A 124 60.08 7.19 -32.32
N LEU A 125 60.62 6.00 -32.56
CA LEU A 125 60.08 4.74 -32.04
C LEU A 125 60.16 4.67 -30.51
N ASP A 126 61.30 5.08 -29.93
CA ASP A 126 61.47 5.12 -28.47
C ASP A 126 60.48 6.10 -27.85
N ASN A 127 60.35 7.31 -28.40
CA ASN A 127 59.38 8.29 -27.95
C ASN A 127 57.93 7.80 -28.09
N PHE A 128 57.61 7.11 -29.19
CA PHE A 128 56.29 6.54 -29.40
C PHE A 128 55.98 5.45 -28.38
N THR A 129 56.94 4.57 -28.10
CA THR A 129 56.82 3.48 -27.13
C THR A 129 56.63 4.04 -25.73
N GLN A 130 57.48 4.98 -25.30
CA GLN A 130 57.36 5.61 -24.00
C GLN A 130 56.00 6.29 -23.81
N ARG A 131 55.53 7.08 -24.79
CA ARG A 131 54.22 7.73 -24.73
C ARG A 131 53.06 6.74 -24.69
N SER A 132 53.21 5.60 -25.36
CA SER A 132 52.20 4.55 -25.36
C SER A 132 52.14 3.86 -24.01
N ASP A 133 53.29 3.56 -23.41
CA ASP A 133 53.39 2.96 -22.07
C ASP A 133 52.83 3.90 -20.99
N GLU A 134 53.18 5.19 -21.03
CA GLU A 134 52.62 6.20 -20.13
C GLU A 134 51.09 6.27 -20.24
N ARG A 135 50.56 6.30 -21.47
CA ARG A 135 49.10 6.33 -21.70
C ARG A 135 48.41 5.05 -21.24
N LEU A 136 49.02 3.89 -21.45
CA LEU A 136 48.48 2.62 -20.98
C LEU A 136 48.51 2.53 -19.45
N GLY A 137 49.58 3.02 -18.82
CA GLY A 137 49.69 3.13 -17.37
C GLY A 137 48.62 4.05 -16.77
N ASP A 138 48.44 5.25 -17.33
CA ASP A 138 47.40 6.19 -16.93
C ASP A 138 45.99 5.58 -17.09
N PHE A 139 45.76 4.87 -18.19
CA PHE A 139 44.48 4.20 -18.44
C PHE A 139 44.22 3.08 -17.44
N ALA A 140 45.22 2.26 -17.12
CA ALA A 140 45.14 1.23 -16.09
C ALA A 140 44.81 1.82 -14.72
N GLN A 141 45.50 2.90 -14.31
CA GLN A 141 45.21 3.59 -13.04
C GLN A 141 43.79 4.17 -12.99
N ARG A 142 43.30 4.73 -14.11
CA ARG A 142 41.92 5.22 -14.21
C ARG A 142 40.91 4.08 -14.10
N LEU A 143 41.19 2.94 -14.71
CA LEU A 143 40.35 1.74 -14.61
C LEU A 143 40.32 1.20 -13.18
N ASP A 144 41.46 1.11 -12.50
CA ASP A 144 41.52 0.69 -11.11
C ASP A 144 40.75 1.64 -10.19
N GLY A 145 40.91 2.96 -10.38
CA GLY A 145 40.15 3.96 -9.65
C GLY A 145 38.64 3.90 -9.94
N PHE A 146 38.25 3.54 -11.16
CA PHE A 146 36.84 3.32 -11.51
C PHE A 146 36.28 2.06 -10.85
N ASN A 147 37.02 0.95 -10.85
CA ASN A 147 36.63 -0.29 -10.19
C ASN A 147 36.46 -0.09 -8.67
N GLN A 148 37.40 0.61 -8.01
CA GLN A 148 37.27 0.94 -6.59
C GLN A 148 36.03 1.78 -6.28
N ARG A 149 35.69 2.74 -7.16
CA ARG A 149 34.47 3.54 -7.02
C ARG A 149 33.21 2.70 -7.20
N LEU A 150 33.22 1.77 -8.16
CA LEU A 150 32.13 0.81 -8.35
C LEU A 150 31.96 -0.09 -7.13
N ASP A 151 33.02 -0.66 -6.60
CA ASP A 151 32.97 -1.50 -5.40
C ASP A 151 32.40 -0.73 -4.20
N HIS A 152 32.88 0.49 -3.97
CA HIS A 152 32.36 1.33 -2.90
C HIS A 152 30.89 1.71 -3.11
N PHE A 153 30.48 1.98 -4.36
CA PHE A 153 29.08 2.24 -4.71
C PHE A 153 28.20 1.03 -4.42
N THR A 154 28.61 -0.17 -4.86
CA THR A 154 27.91 -1.44 -4.63
C THR A 154 27.75 -1.70 -3.14
N GLN A 155 28.84 -1.63 -2.36
CA GLN A 155 28.78 -1.83 -0.90
C GLN A 155 27.84 -0.82 -0.20
N ARG A 156 27.83 0.44 -0.66
CA ARG A 156 26.92 1.46 -0.10
C ARG A 156 25.47 1.18 -0.46
N SER A 157 25.22 0.68 -1.68
CA SER A 157 23.91 0.27 -2.14
C SER A 157 23.39 -0.92 -1.32
N ASP A 158 24.22 -1.95 -1.13
CA ASP A 158 23.87 -3.14 -0.35
C ASP A 158 23.54 -2.78 1.10
N LYS A 159 24.40 -2.02 1.78
CA LYS A 159 24.11 -1.54 3.15
C LYS A 159 22.83 -0.73 3.25
N ARG A 160 22.50 0.06 2.21
CA ARG A 160 21.26 0.83 2.18
C ARG A 160 20.05 -0.08 1.98
N SER A 161 20.18 -1.12 1.17
CA SER A 161 19.15 -2.15 0.96
C SER A 161 18.90 -2.93 2.25
N ASP A 162 19.96 -3.38 2.93
CA ASP A 162 19.86 -4.10 4.20
C ASP A 162 19.19 -3.25 5.30
N ASN A 163 19.60 -1.99 5.42
CA ASN A 163 18.94 -1.06 6.36
C ASN A 163 17.47 -0.82 6.02
N PHE A 164 17.11 -0.83 4.73
CA PHE A 164 15.72 -0.67 4.32
C PHE A 164 14.90 -1.92 4.66
N ALA A 165 15.44 -3.11 4.42
CA ALA A 165 14.83 -4.38 4.82
C ALA A 165 14.59 -4.44 6.35
N GLN A 166 15.60 -4.10 7.15
CA GLN A 166 15.46 -4.06 8.61
C GLN A 166 14.38 -3.08 9.09
N ARG A 167 14.23 -1.93 8.42
CA ARG A 167 13.17 -0.96 8.75
C ARG A 167 11.78 -1.46 8.38
N LEU A 168 11.66 -2.26 7.31
CA LEU A 168 10.41 -2.92 6.96
C LEU A 168 10.07 -3.99 8.01
N ASP A 169 11.03 -4.80 8.42
CA ASP A 169 10.81 -5.80 9.48
C ASP A 169 10.38 -5.16 10.81
N ASP A 170 11.01 -4.05 11.24
CA ASP A 170 10.59 -3.30 12.44
C ASP A 170 9.18 -2.71 12.27
N PHE A 171 8.84 -2.26 11.06
CA PHE A 171 7.51 -1.73 10.78
C PHE A 171 6.43 -2.82 10.83
N ASP A 172 6.69 -3.99 10.24
CA ASP A 172 5.79 -5.14 10.29
C ASP A 172 5.59 -5.63 11.73
N GLN A 173 6.66 -5.72 12.53
CA GLN A 173 6.56 -6.04 13.95
C GLN A 173 5.71 -5.02 14.74
N ARG A 174 5.82 -3.72 14.41
CA ARG A 174 4.99 -2.69 15.04
C ARG A 174 3.53 -2.82 14.63
N LEU A 175 3.25 -3.16 13.38
CA LEU A 175 1.90 -3.42 12.90
C LEU A 175 1.27 -4.65 13.57
N ASP A 176 2.02 -5.74 13.71
CA ASP A 176 1.57 -6.93 14.42
C ASP A 176 1.22 -6.61 15.89
N ASN A 177 2.12 -5.90 16.58
CA ASN A 177 1.89 -5.45 17.96
C ASN A 177 0.67 -4.51 18.06
N PHE A 178 0.49 -3.61 17.10
CA PHE A 178 -0.67 -2.72 17.07
C PHE A 178 -1.97 -3.50 16.86
N THR A 179 -1.95 -4.48 15.96
CA THR A 179 -3.08 -5.35 15.65
C THR A 179 -3.47 -6.18 16.88
N GLN A 180 -2.49 -6.84 17.51
CA GLN A 180 -2.73 -7.61 18.74
C GLN A 180 -3.33 -6.75 19.86
N ARG A 181 -2.78 -5.56 20.11
CA ARG A 181 -3.33 -4.63 21.13
C ARG A 181 -4.74 -4.16 20.79
N SER A 182 -5.04 -4.00 19.50
CA SER A 182 -6.37 -3.61 19.05
C SER A 182 -7.37 -4.75 19.27
N ASP A 183 -6.98 -5.99 18.94
CA ASP A 183 -7.79 -7.18 19.18
C ASP A 183 -8.04 -7.42 20.67
N GLU A 184 -7.02 -7.27 21.52
CA GLU A 184 -7.16 -7.35 22.97
C GLU A 184 -8.15 -6.30 23.50
N ARG A 185 -8.03 -5.04 23.04
CA ARG A 185 -8.97 -3.96 23.43
C ARG A 185 -10.39 -4.20 22.94
N LEU A 186 -10.55 -4.74 21.74
CA LEU A 186 -11.86 -5.11 21.20
C LEU A 186 -12.47 -6.27 22.01
N GLY A 187 -11.65 -7.25 22.40
CA GLY A 187 -12.04 -8.34 23.30
C GLY A 187 -12.49 -7.83 24.68
N ASP A 188 -11.71 -6.94 25.30
CA ASP A 188 -12.06 -6.31 26.57
C ASP A 188 -13.37 -5.51 26.47
N PHE A 189 -13.57 -4.80 25.36
CA PHE A 189 -14.79 -4.05 25.11
C PHE A 189 -16.00 -4.97 24.95
N ALA A 190 -15.85 -6.08 24.22
CA ALA A 190 -16.89 -7.10 24.08
C ALA A 190 -17.28 -7.70 25.45
N GLN A 191 -16.30 -8.06 26.28
CA GLN A 191 -16.56 -8.57 27.64
C GLN A 191 -17.30 -7.54 28.53
N ARG A 192 -16.94 -6.26 28.42
CA ARG A 192 -17.65 -5.18 29.13
C ARG A 192 -19.09 -5.03 28.66
N LEU A 193 -19.34 -5.15 27.36
CA LEU A 193 -20.70 -5.14 26.80
C LEU A 193 -21.50 -6.34 27.29
N ASP A 194 -20.92 -7.53 27.31
CA ASP A 194 -21.59 -8.72 27.85
C ASP A 194 -21.93 -8.56 29.34
N GLY A 195 -20.99 -8.04 30.13
CA GLY A 195 -21.22 -7.73 31.55
C GLY A 195 -22.28 -6.64 31.76
N PHE A 196 -22.38 -5.67 30.85
CA PHE A 196 -23.43 -4.66 30.87
C PHE A 196 -24.80 -5.27 30.53
N ASN A 197 -24.88 -6.12 29.50
CA ASN A 197 -26.10 -6.83 29.14
C ASN A 197 -26.61 -7.71 30.28
N GLN A 198 -25.73 -8.47 30.94
CA GLN A 198 -26.10 -9.27 32.11
C GLN A 198 -26.66 -8.41 33.26
N ARG A 199 -26.09 -7.22 33.48
CA ARG A 199 -26.62 -6.28 34.49
C ARG A 199 -27.98 -5.74 34.11
N LEU A 200 -28.21 -5.46 32.83
CA LEU A 200 -29.52 -5.05 32.32
C LEU A 200 -30.55 -6.17 32.47
N ASP A 201 -30.19 -7.41 32.17
CA ASP A 201 -31.07 -8.57 32.36
C ASP A 201 -31.46 -8.72 33.84
N HIS A 202 -30.49 -8.65 34.75
CA HIS A 202 -30.75 -8.69 36.19
C HIS A 202 -31.60 -7.51 36.67
N PHE A 203 -31.37 -6.31 36.14
CA PHE A 203 -32.18 -5.14 36.47
C PHE A 203 -33.64 -5.33 36.00
N THR A 204 -33.83 -5.86 34.80
CA THR A 204 -35.14 -6.16 34.22
C THR A 204 -35.87 -7.21 35.04
N GLN A 205 -35.21 -8.32 35.41
CA GLN A 205 -35.76 -9.34 36.30
C GLN A 205 -36.20 -8.77 37.65
N ARG A 206 -35.37 -7.92 38.28
CA ARG A 206 -35.73 -7.26 39.55
C ARG A 206 -36.94 -6.32 39.40
N LEU A 207 -37.04 -5.62 38.29
CA LEU A 207 -38.21 -4.79 37.99
C LEU A 207 -39.46 -5.65 37.86
N ASP A 208 -39.39 -6.76 37.12
CA ASP A 208 -40.51 -7.69 36.95
C ASP A 208 -40.94 -8.31 38.28
N GLU A 209 -40.00 -8.76 39.12
CA GLU A 209 -40.29 -9.27 40.47
C GLU A 209 -40.99 -8.22 41.33
N ARG A 210 -40.50 -6.97 41.30
CA ARG A 210 -41.06 -5.87 42.09
C ARG A 210 -42.44 -5.45 41.59
N LEU A 211 -42.65 -5.43 40.27
CA LEU A 211 -43.96 -5.18 39.67
C LEU A 211 -44.95 -6.29 40.04
N ASN A 212 -44.55 -7.56 39.95
CA ASN A 212 -45.40 -8.69 40.34
C ASN A 212 -45.76 -8.65 41.83
N SER A 213 -44.81 -8.38 42.71
CA SER A 213 -45.08 -8.21 44.14
C SER A 213 -46.02 -7.03 44.42
N PHE A 214 -45.86 -5.91 43.70
CA PHE A 214 -46.75 -4.77 43.83
C PHE A 214 -48.17 -5.08 43.37
N ILE A 215 -48.33 -5.79 42.25
CA ILE A 215 -49.63 -6.27 41.76
C ILE A 215 -50.29 -7.19 42.80
N GLN A 216 -49.55 -8.17 43.33
CA GLN A 216 -50.07 -9.06 44.38
C GLN A 216 -50.51 -8.29 45.63
N HIS A 217 -49.73 -7.31 46.08
CA HIS A 217 -50.11 -6.47 47.22
C HIS A 217 -51.36 -5.63 46.95
N LEU A 218 -51.54 -5.11 45.73
CA LEU A 218 -52.75 -4.41 45.33
C LEU A 218 -53.95 -5.33 45.30
N ASP A 219 -53.81 -6.54 44.74
CA ASP A 219 -54.87 -7.54 44.71
C ASP A 219 -55.31 -7.94 46.12
N GLU A 220 -54.35 -8.26 47.00
CA GLU A 220 -54.65 -8.55 48.41
C GLU A 220 -55.38 -7.40 49.10
N ARG A 221 -54.93 -6.15 48.87
CA ARG A 221 -55.58 -4.97 49.44
C ARG A 221 -56.98 -4.80 48.88
N SER A 222 -57.19 -5.01 47.58
CA SER A 222 -58.49 -4.96 46.93
C SER A 222 -59.45 -5.97 47.55
N VAL A 223 -59.04 -7.24 47.65
CA VAL A 223 -59.83 -8.32 48.25
C VAL A 223 -60.16 -8.01 49.72
N LYS A 224 -59.19 -7.51 50.51
CA LYS A 224 -59.44 -7.09 51.90
C LYS A 224 -60.44 -5.93 51.97
N THR A 225 -60.35 -4.95 51.08
CA THR A 225 -61.31 -3.84 51.05
C THR A 225 -62.70 -4.30 50.65
N GLU A 226 -62.82 -5.19 49.66
CA GLU A 226 -64.09 -5.79 49.26
C GLU A 226 -64.72 -6.61 50.41
N ALA A 227 -63.92 -7.44 51.09
CA ALA A 227 -64.37 -8.20 52.25
C ALA A 227 -64.87 -7.29 53.39
N ASN A 228 -64.12 -6.23 53.71
CA ASN A 228 -64.50 -5.25 54.72
C ASN A 228 -65.79 -4.50 54.34
N LEU A 229 -65.95 -4.14 53.07
CA LEU A 229 -67.18 -3.52 52.56
C LEU A 229 -68.36 -4.48 52.66
N ASN A 230 -68.20 -5.74 52.24
CA ASN A 230 -69.22 -6.77 52.33
C ASN A 230 -69.63 -7.05 53.78
N GLN A 231 -68.68 -7.12 54.70
CA GLN A 231 -68.97 -7.27 56.13
C GLN A 231 -69.77 -6.07 56.66
N ARG A 232 -69.32 -4.84 56.39
CA ARG A 232 -70.03 -3.62 56.81
C ARG A 232 -71.43 -3.52 56.20
N LEU A 233 -71.59 -3.91 54.94
CA LEU A 233 -72.89 -3.98 54.28
C LEU A 233 -73.77 -5.04 54.94
N GLY A 234 -73.25 -6.23 55.22
CA GLY A 234 -73.95 -7.29 55.94
C GLY A 234 -74.42 -6.83 57.32
N GLU A 235 -73.55 -6.19 58.11
CA GLU A 235 -73.90 -5.63 59.42
C GLU A 235 -74.96 -4.52 59.33
N ARG A 236 -74.93 -3.68 58.28
CA ARG A 236 -75.95 -2.65 58.06
C ARG A 236 -77.29 -3.25 57.63
N ILE A 237 -77.27 -4.27 56.77
CA ILE A 237 -78.47 -5.02 56.36
C ILE A 237 -79.08 -5.71 57.57
N GLY A 238 -78.29 -6.46 58.35
CA GLY A 238 -78.78 -7.11 59.57
C GLY A 238 -79.36 -6.12 60.59
N ARG A 239 -78.70 -4.97 60.80
CA ARG A 239 -79.28 -3.88 61.63
C ARG A 239 -80.59 -3.35 61.07
N ALA A 240 -80.70 -3.16 59.76
CA ALA A 240 -81.95 -2.74 59.14
C ALA A 240 -83.06 -3.80 59.31
N GLU A 241 -82.75 -5.07 59.10
CA GLU A 241 -83.69 -6.19 59.28
C GLU A 241 -84.18 -6.29 60.72
N THR A 242 -83.29 -6.22 61.71
CA THR A 242 -83.69 -6.21 63.14
C THR A 242 -84.58 -5.02 63.47
N LYS A 243 -84.26 -3.82 62.97
CA LYS A 243 -85.09 -2.63 63.14
C LYS A 243 -86.48 -2.83 62.51
N PHE A 244 -86.55 -3.32 61.27
CA PHE A 244 -87.83 -3.62 60.62
C PHE A 244 -88.64 -4.68 61.37
N ALA A 245 -87.99 -5.70 61.95
CA ALA A 245 -88.66 -6.71 62.76
C ALA A 245 -89.23 -6.12 64.06
N ILE A 246 -88.47 -5.24 64.74
CA ILE A 246 -88.94 -4.50 65.92
C ILE A 246 -90.12 -3.61 65.56
N ASP A 247 -89.97 -2.75 64.55
CA ASP A 247 -91.03 -1.82 64.08
C ASP A 247 -92.31 -2.59 63.70
N ARG A 248 -92.17 -3.75 63.04
CA ARG A 248 -93.30 -4.64 62.72
C ARG A 248 -93.94 -5.23 63.97
N SER A 249 -93.14 -5.70 64.93
CA SER A 249 -93.65 -6.26 66.19
C SER A 249 -94.38 -5.19 67.02
N GLU A 250 -93.85 -3.97 67.07
CA GLU A 250 -94.45 -2.82 67.75
C GLU A 250 -95.77 -2.42 67.08
N ALA A 251 -95.83 -2.42 65.75
CA ALA A 251 -97.08 -2.19 65.03
C ALA A 251 -98.15 -3.25 65.35
N VAL A 252 -97.77 -4.52 65.49
CA VAL A 252 -98.69 -5.61 65.87
C VAL A 252 -99.13 -5.49 67.32
N THR A 253 -98.23 -5.20 68.26
CA THR A 253 -98.59 -5.01 69.68
C THR A 253 -99.50 -3.80 69.84
N LYS A 254 -99.20 -2.67 69.20
CA LYS A 254 -100.06 -1.48 69.19
C LYS A 254 -101.46 -1.78 68.66
N LYS A 255 -101.58 -2.54 67.56
CA LYS A 255 -102.88 -3.00 67.03
C LYS A 255 -103.64 -3.90 68.02
N ARG A 256 -102.95 -4.84 68.68
CA ARG A 256 -103.56 -5.72 69.70
C ARG A 256 -104.02 -4.91 70.92
N LEU A 257 -103.23 -3.95 71.36
CA LEU A 257 -103.54 -3.10 72.51
C LEU A 257 -104.74 -2.19 72.21
N ASP A 258 -104.79 -1.58 71.02
CA ASP A 258 -105.95 -0.79 70.58
C ASP A 258 -107.22 -1.65 70.49
N HIS A 259 -107.12 -2.86 69.94
CA HIS A 259 -108.24 -3.80 69.92
C HIS A 259 -108.69 -4.20 71.33
N GLY A 260 -107.75 -4.54 72.22
CA GLY A 260 -108.04 -4.92 73.60
C GLY A 260 -108.68 -3.79 74.41
N LEU A 261 -108.20 -2.55 74.25
CA LEU A 261 -108.79 -1.37 74.87
C LEU A 261 -110.24 -1.15 74.39
N ARG A 262 -110.50 -1.27 73.09
CA ARG A 262 -111.87 -1.17 72.55
C ARG A 262 -112.80 -2.22 73.14
N GLN A 263 -112.35 -3.46 73.26
CA GLN A 263 -113.15 -4.54 73.87
C GLN A 263 -113.43 -4.29 75.36
N ALA A 264 -112.43 -3.81 76.11
CA ALA A 264 -112.58 -3.51 77.54
C ALA A 264 -113.58 -2.36 77.79
N ILE A 265 -113.59 -1.33 76.94
CA ILE A 265 -114.57 -0.23 77.01
C ILE A 265 -115.99 -0.77 76.87
N VAL A 266 -116.25 -1.59 75.85
CA VAL A 266 -117.56 -2.20 75.61
C VAL A 266 -118.02 -3.06 76.80
N TRP A 267 -117.10 -3.83 77.38
CA TRP A 267 -117.40 -4.66 78.55
C TRP A 267 -117.77 -3.83 79.79
N MET A 268 -117.01 -2.76 80.09
CA MET A 268 -117.29 -1.88 81.23
C MET A 268 -118.65 -1.18 81.10
N GLU A 269 -119.03 -0.71 79.91
CA GLU A 269 -120.35 -0.10 79.66
C GLU A 269 -121.51 -1.07 79.91
N SER A 270 -121.34 -2.36 79.62
CA SER A 270 -122.37 -3.38 79.85
C SER A 270 -122.63 -3.63 81.34
N ILE A 271 -121.56 -3.68 82.15
CA ILE A 271 -121.66 -3.86 83.61
C ILE A 271 -122.35 -2.67 84.28
N GLY A 272 -122.00 -1.44 83.88
CA GLY A 272 -122.65 -0.23 84.39
C GLY A 272 -124.17 -0.28 84.20
N ARG A 273 -124.62 -0.58 82.98
CA ARG A 273 -126.06 -0.73 82.68
C ARG A 273 -126.75 -1.79 83.53
N LYS A 274 -126.11 -2.95 83.75
CA LYS A 274 -126.66 -4.04 84.58
C LYS A 274 -126.82 -3.63 86.05
N ALA A 275 -125.88 -2.87 86.60
CA ALA A 275 -125.94 -2.37 87.97
C ALA A 275 -127.07 -1.36 88.16
N ASP A 276 -127.24 -0.41 87.23
CA ASP A 276 -128.28 0.62 87.30
C ASP A 276 -129.70 0.02 87.28
N SER A 277 -129.97 -0.95 86.39
CA SER A 277 -131.27 -1.63 86.32
C SER A 277 -131.61 -2.36 87.63
N LYS A 278 -130.63 -3.04 88.27
CA LYS A 278 -130.84 -3.72 89.56
C LYS A 278 -131.18 -2.74 90.69
N ILE A 279 -130.51 -1.58 90.72
CA ILE A 279 -130.76 -0.56 91.73
C ILE A 279 -132.17 0.00 91.58
N LEU A 280 -132.58 0.34 90.35
CA LEU A 280 -133.92 0.86 90.07
C LEU A 280 -135.02 -0.14 90.48
N ASN A 281 -134.87 -1.42 90.14
CA ASN A 281 -135.82 -2.48 90.52
C ASN A 281 -135.98 -2.66 92.03
N SER A 282 -134.94 -2.36 92.83
CA SER A 282 -134.99 -2.49 94.29
C SER A 282 -135.87 -1.44 94.99
N THR A 283 -136.28 -0.41 94.26
CA THR A 283 -137.09 0.71 94.77
C THR A 283 -138.59 0.57 94.49
N ALA A 284 -139.00 -0.39 93.66
CA ALA A 284 -140.41 -0.71 93.42
C ALA A 284 -141.03 -1.29 94.72
N LYS A 285 -141.80 -0.47 95.44
CA LYS A 285 -142.44 -0.83 96.73
C LYS A 285 -143.97 -0.81 96.70
N SER A 286 -144.58 -0.46 95.57
CA SER A 286 -146.04 -0.42 95.38
C SER A 286 -146.41 -1.33 94.22
N ASP A 287 -147.59 -1.97 94.27
CA ASP A 287 -148.03 -2.97 93.30
C ASP A 287 -147.93 -2.48 91.84
N SER A 288 -148.04 -1.17 91.59
CA SER A 288 -147.92 -0.53 90.27
C SER A 288 -146.52 0.00 89.89
N GLY A 289 -145.44 -0.37 90.59
CA GLY A 289 -144.09 0.14 90.30
C GLY A 289 -143.44 -0.49 89.05
N PRO A 290 -142.82 0.29 88.14
CA PRO A 290 -142.19 -0.25 86.94
C PRO A 290 -140.89 -0.99 87.25
N LEU A 291 -140.66 -2.11 86.56
CA LEU A 291 -139.42 -2.87 86.59
C LEU A 291 -138.61 -2.59 85.31
N PHE A 292 -137.33 -2.31 85.51
CA PHE A 292 -136.35 -2.01 84.48
C PHE A 292 -135.63 -3.28 84.02
N PRO A 293 -135.60 -3.54 82.70
CA PRO A 293 -134.99 -4.73 82.15
C PRO A 293 -133.50 -4.78 82.44
N ILE A 294 -133.02 -5.98 82.79
CA ILE A 294 -131.60 -6.29 82.87
C ILE A 294 -131.20 -6.96 81.55
N LEU A 295 -130.05 -6.61 80.98
CA LEU A 295 -129.56 -7.27 79.76
C LEU A 295 -129.26 -8.75 80.02
N LEU A 296 -129.59 -9.59 79.04
CA LEU A 296 -129.26 -11.02 79.02
C LEU A 296 -127.71 -11.20 79.01
N PRO A 297 -127.16 -12.35 79.41
CA PRO A 297 -125.70 -12.59 79.46
C PRO A 297 -124.95 -12.31 78.15
N LYS A 298 -125.63 -12.40 77.00
CA LYS A 298 -125.09 -12.12 75.66
C LYS A 298 -125.14 -10.64 75.27
N GLY A 299 -125.71 -9.77 76.12
CA GLY A 299 -125.82 -8.32 75.90
C GLY A 299 -127.13 -7.85 75.26
N ASP A 300 -128.04 -8.77 74.92
CA ASP A 300 -129.32 -8.46 74.29
C ASP A 300 -130.37 -7.95 75.31
N MET A 301 -131.30 -7.09 74.87
CA MET A 301 -132.44 -6.67 75.70
C MET A 301 -133.40 -7.85 75.91
N PRO A 302 -133.90 -8.05 77.14
CA PRO A 302 -134.89 -9.08 77.39
C PRO A 302 -136.19 -8.70 76.67
N GLY A 303 -136.82 -9.70 76.04
CA GLY A 303 -138.04 -9.52 75.25
C GLY A 303 -139.28 -9.32 76.13
N ALA A 304 -140.46 -9.54 75.53
CA ALA A 304 -141.77 -9.41 76.21
C ALA A 304 -141.96 -10.31 77.45
N GLU A 305 -141.03 -11.24 77.69
CA GLU A 305 -141.01 -12.13 78.85
C GLU A 305 -140.59 -11.41 80.14
N PHE A 306 -139.95 -10.24 80.05
CA PHE A 306 -139.57 -9.48 81.24
C PHE A 306 -140.79 -8.77 81.85
N PRO A 307 -141.10 -8.99 83.13
CA PRO A 307 -142.23 -8.35 83.80
C PRO A 307 -142.01 -6.85 83.86
N HIS A 308 -142.92 -6.07 83.30
CA HIS A 308 -142.79 -4.61 83.21
C HIS A 308 -143.15 -3.90 84.51
N THR A 309 -143.90 -4.54 85.40
CA THR A 309 -144.26 -4.00 86.71
C THR A 309 -144.09 -5.04 87.83
N TYR A 310 -144.03 -4.56 89.07
CA TYR A 310 -143.94 -5.43 90.25
C TYR A 310 -145.15 -6.37 90.38
N GLU A 311 -146.35 -5.90 90.05
CA GLU A 311 -147.54 -6.76 89.98
C GLU A 311 -147.45 -7.81 88.86
N ASP A 312 -146.93 -7.46 87.67
CA ASP A 312 -146.72 -8.44 86.61
C ASP A 312 -145.77 -9.54 87.08
N PHE A 313 -144.68 -9.16 87.75
CA PHE A 313 -143.74 -10.10 88.37
C PHE A 313 -144.42 -11.01 89.41
N LEU A 314 -145.34 -10.46 90.22
CA LEU A 314 -146.13 -11.23 91.18
C LEU A 314 -147.23 -12.11 90.56
N ARG A 315 -147.58 -11.90 89.29
CA ARG A 315 -148.55 -12.75 88.57
C ARG A 315 -147.89 -13.83 87.74
N LEU A 316 -146.56 -13.78 87.56
CA LEU A 316 -145.83 -14.79 86.80
C LEU A 316 -146.07 -16.20 87.33
N SER A 317 -146.46 -17.08 86.41
CA SER A 317 -146.62 -18.51 86.64
C SER A 317 -145.27 -19.20 86.88
N SER A 318 -145.35 -20.45 87.34
CA SER A 318 -144.15 -21.26 87.62
C SER A 318 -143.27 -21.45 86.38
N ASP A 319 -143.88 -21.57 85.19
CA ASP A 319 -143.17 -21.81 83.94
C ASP A 319 -142.54 -20.51 83.40
N GLU A 320 -143.21 -19.37 83.54
CA GLU A 320 -142.65 -18.06 83.16
C GLU A 320 -141.46 -17.68 84.04
N LEU A 321 -141.51 -17.97 85.35
CA LEU A 321 -140.36 -17.79 86.23
C LEU A 321 -139.19 -18.69 85.84
N VAL A 322 -139.44 -19.90 85.34
CA VAL A 322 -138.38 -20.78 84.80
C VAL A 322 -137.78 -20.19 83.54
N GLY A 323 -138.60 -19.68 82.62
CA GLY A 323 -138.11 -18.98 81.42
C GLY A 323 -137.17 -17.83 81.77
N LEU A 324 -137.48 -17.06 82.82
CA LEU A 324 -136.60 -16.01 83.31
C LEU A 324 -135.33 -16.55 83.98
N LEU A 325 -135.41 -17.62 84.76
CA LEU A 325 -134.21 -18.24 85.36
C LEU A 325 -133.22 -18.73 84.29
N MET A 326 -133.73 -19.34 83.21
CA MET A 326 -132.90 -19.87 82.13
C MET A 326 -132.36 -18.77 81.21
N SER A 327 -133.20 -17.81 80.79
CA SER A 327 -132.77 -16.74 79.88
C SER A 327 -131.68 -15.86 80.49
N TYR A 328 -131.76 -15.62 81.80
CA TYR A 328 -130.76 -14.86 82.54
C TYR A 328 -129.61 -15.70 83.09
N ASP A 329 -129.61 -17.01 82.83
CA ASP A 329 -128.59 -17.95 83.29
C ASP A 329 -128.38 -17.84 84.82
N ILE A 330 -129.50 -17.69 85.54
CA ILE A 330 -129.54 -17.52 87.00
C ILE A 330 -129.28 -18.86 87.67
N VAL A 331 -129.83 -19.93 87.09
CA VAL A 331 -129.74 -21.32 87.55
C VAL A 331 -129.65 -22.22 86.32
N ASP A 332 -128.82 -23.25 86.39
CA ASP A 332 -128.71 -24.27 85.35
C ASP A 332 -130.02 -25.08 85.21
N ALA A 333 -130.28 -25.63 84.03
CA ALA A 333 -131.53 -26.32 83.70
C ALA A 333 -131.91 -27.48 84.66
N GLU A 334 -130.91 -28.08 85.32
CA GLU A 334 -131.07 -29.25 86.19
C GLU A 334 -131.48 -28.88 87.63
N ASP A 335 -131.26 -27.64 88.06
CA ASP A 335 -131.39 -27.20 89.47
C ASP A 335 -132.61 -26.29 89.74
N ILE A 336 -133.63 -26.34 88.88
CA ILE A 336 -134.82 -25.49 88.99
C ILE A 336 -135.68 -25.90 90.21
N PRO A 337 -135.89 -25.03 91.22
CA PRO A 337 -136.66 -25.38 92.43
C PRO A 337 -138.13 -25.68 92.11
N GLY A 338 -138.72 -26.73 92.70
CA GLY A 338 -140.13 -27.09 92.46
C GLY A 338 -141.14 -26.09 93.05
N GLU A 339 -140.79 -25.38 94.11
CA GLU A 339 -141.66 -24.43 94.80
C GLU A 339 -141.68 -23.07 94.09
N LEU A 340 -142.89 -22.57 93.78
CA LEU A 340 -143.11 -21.30 93.07
C LEU A 340 -142.45 -20.10 93.78
N GLU A 341 -142.54 -20.04 95.10
CA GLU A 341 -141.97 -18.95 95.90
C GLU A 341 -140.44 -18.89 95.83
N VAL A 342 -139.78 -20.04 95.76
CA VAL A 342 -138.31 -20.12 95.68
C VAL A 342 -137.85 -19.65 94.31
N LYS A 343 -138.51 -20.08 93.22
CA LYS A 343 -138.24 -19.56 91.87
C LYS A 343 -138.40 -18.04 91.83
N ARG A 344 -139.49 -17.54 92.40
CA ARG A 344 -139.78 -16.10 92.43
C ARG A 344 -138.71 -15.35 93.24
N ARG A 345 -138.27 -15.87 94.38
CA ARG A 345 -137.18 -15.25 95.15
C ARG A 345 -135.86 -15.19 94.38
N LEU A 346 -135.52 -16.23 93.61
CA LEU A 346 -134.28 -16.25 92.80
C LEU A 346 -134.33 -15.23 91.67
N VAL A 347 -135.45 -15.16 90.92
CA VAL A 347 -135.64 -14.15 89.88
C VAL A 347 -135.66 -12.75 90.50
N ALA A 348 -136.34 -12.55 91.63
CA ALA A 348 -136.34 -11.29 92.37
C ALA A 348 -134.92 -10.87 92.78
N GLY A 349 -134.13 -11.79 93.32
CA GLY A 349 -132.74 -11.55 93.70
C GLY A 349 -131.85 -11.19 92.52
N HIS A 350 -132.03 -11.85 91.36
CA HIS A 350 -131.31 -11.47 90.16
C HIS A 350 -131.73 -10.10 89.64
N PHE A 351 -133.03 -9.80 89.68
CA PHE A 351 -133.58 -8.54 89.19
C PHE A 351 -133.39 -7.38 90.16
N GLY A 352 -132.95 -7.64 91.40
CA GLY A 352 -132.79 -6.64 92.44
C GLY A 352 -134.09 -6.26 93.14
N ILE A 353 -135.17 -7.02 92.93
CA ILE A 353 -136.51 -6.76 93.47
C ILE A 353 -136.57 -7.18 94.95
N ARG A 354 -137.09 -6.32 95.84
CA ARG A 354 -137.30 -6.66 97.26
C ARG A 354 -138.62 -7.41 97.46
N TYR A 355 -138.55 -8.74 97.42
CA TYR A 355 -139.69 -9.63 97.64
C TYR A 355 -139.79 -10.08 99.12
N TYR A 356 -140.89 -9.77 99.81
CA TYR A 356 -141.22 -10.25 101.16
C TYR A 356 -142.39 -11.25 101.07
N PRO A 357 -142.34 -12.40 101.78
CA PRO A 357 -143.37 -13.44 101.72
C PRO A 357 -144.70 -13.01 102.31
#